data_AF-J7J149-F1
#
_entry.id   AF-J7J149-F1
#
_cell.length_a   1.000
_cell.length_b   1.000
_cell.length_c   1.000
_cell.angle_alpha   90.00
_cell.angle_beta   90.00
_cell.angle_gamma   90.00
#
_symmetry.space_group_name_H-M   'P 1'
#
loop_
_entity.id
_entity.type
_entity.pdbx_description
1 polymer ?
#
loop_
_entity_poly.entity_id
_entity_poly.type
_entity_poly.pdbx_seq_one_letter_code
_entity_poly.pdbx_strand_id
1 'polypeptide(L)'
;MRKKIIIITSIMVLMLAGAGVWGYNSFFKSDPEIQQQLNNQFGEDFFKSFNDEITDVNSGASNNEQKTNGMNLAGDAPSSELATEKVQQGNAISNTAADGNQGVLDKEITKEQVINKYQPKFNYLQNVALGRLDTLYSAAAKEYEQLRKAGTLNRSALAQKYIQAGTMLEANVDNQFYSTLNAMQAELVANNLPTDVIASNKAAYEQAKSNKRAQLLSKVRT
;
A
#
# COMPACT_ATOMS: atom_id res chain seq x y z
N MET A 1 -11.06 10.38 47.69
CA MET A 1 -11.09 11.29 46.52
C MET A 1 -10.98 10.61 45.14
N ARG A 2 -10.97 9.27 45.02
CA ARG A 2 -10.76 8.56 43.73
C ARG A 2 -12.04 8.26 42.92
N LYS A 3 -13.22 8.33 43.53
CA LYS A 3 -14.50 8.02 42.85
C LYS A 3 -15.00 9.14 41.93
N LYS A 4 -14.64 10.41 42.21
CA LYS A 4 -15.05 11.56 41.39
C LYS A 4 -14.23 11.70 40.10
N ILE A 5 -12.99 11.22 40.08
CA ILE A 5 -12.12 11.26 38.89
C ILE A 5 -12.60 10.27 37.82
N ILE A 6 -13.00 9.04 38.20
CA ILE A 6 -13.51 8.03 37.25
C ILE A 6 -14.78 8.51 36.53
N ILE A 7 -15.67 9.22 37.23
CA ILE A 7 -16.90 9.76 36.65
C ILE A 7 -16.58 10.86 35.63
N ILE A 8 -15.61 11.74 35.92
CA ILE A 8 -15.21 12.82 35.00
C ILE A 8 -14.52 12.26 33.75
N THR A 9 -13.64 11.26 33.89
CA THR A 9 -12.98 10.62 32.73
C THR A 9 -13.98 9.89 31.83
N SER A 10 -14.97 9.23 32.42
CA SER A 10 -16.02 8.53 31.67
C SER A 10 -16.92 9.51 30.90
N ILE A 11 -17.28 10.67 31.48
CA ILE A 11 -18.07 11.73 30.81
C ILE A 11 -17.26 12.38 29.67
N MET A 12 -15.95 12.57 29.84
CA MET A 12 -15.09 13.14 28.79
C MET A 12 -14.93 12.20 27.58
N VAL A 13 -14.82 10.89 27.82
CA VAL A 13 -14.84 9.87 26.75
C VAL A 13 -16.21 9.81 26.06
N LEU A 14 -17.31 9.96 26.81
CA LEU A 14 -18.67 9.98 26.26
C LEU A 14 -18.95 11.23 25.42
N MET A 15 -18.45 12.40 25.83
CA MET A 15 -18.52 13.65 25.06
C MET A 15 -17.70 13.58 23.76
N LEU A 16 -16.51 12.96 23.81
CA LEU A 16 -15.68 12.74 22.61
C LEU A 16 -16.33 11.75 21.64
N ALA A 17 -17.01 10.71 22.13
CA ALA A 17 -17.79 9.80 21.30
C ALA A 17 -19.02 10.48 20.67
N GLY A 18 -19.76 11.29 21.44
CA GLY A 18 -20.94 12.01 20.96
C GLY A 18 -20.61 13.10 19.91
N ALA A 19 -19.58 13.91 20.17
CA ALA A 19 -19.09 14.89 19.20
C ALA A 19 -18.39 14.22 18.00
N GLY A 20 -17.74 13.08 18.21
CA GLY A 20 -17.16 12.26 17.17
C GLY A 20 -18.22 11.75 16.20
N VAL A 21 -19.32 11.16 16.70
CA VAL A 21 -20.39 10.62 15.84
C VAL A 21 -21.19 11.73 15.15
N TRP A 22 -21.51 12.84 15.84
CA TRP A 22 -22.26 13.96 15.23
C TRP A 22 -21.41 14.77 14.24
N GLY A 23 -20.16 15.07 14.59
CA GLY A 23 -19.19 15.72 13.70
C GLY A 23 -18.83 14.84 12.50
N TYR A 24 -18.66 13.53 12.70
CA TYR A 24 -18.44 12.58 11.61
C TYR A 24 -19.63 12.52 10.65
N ASN A 25 -20.85 12.41 11.17
CA ASN A 25 -22.05 12.35 10.35
C ASN A 25 -22.41 13.68 9.64
N SER A 26 -21.94 14.83 10.13
CA SER A 26 -22.25 16.12 9.50
C SER A 26 -21.16 16.62 8.54
N PHE A 27 -19.88 16.32 8.80
CA PHE A 27 -18.77 16.74 7.93
C PHE A 27 -18.24 15.63 7.01
N PHE A 28 -18.51 14.36 7.31
CA PHE A 28 -17.98 13.20 6.56
C PHE A 28 -19.06 12.35 5.90
N LYS A 29 -20.32 12.82 5.85
CA LYS A 29 -21.30 12.24 4.93
C LYS A 29 -20.78 12.43 3.50
N SER A 30 -20.58 11.33 2.79
CA SER A 30 -20.15 11.37 1.39
C SER A 30 -21.18 12.13 0.57
N ASP A 31 -20.84 13.37 0.20
CA ASP A 31 -21.70 14.19 -0.63
C ASP A 31 -21.63 13.65 -2.07
N PRO A 32 -22.76 13.20 -2.66
CA PRO A 32 -22.77 12.64 -3.99
C PRO A 32 -22.32 13.63 -5.07
N GLU A 33 -22.54 14.94 -4.89
CA GLU A 33 -22.03 15.95 -5.82
C GLU A 33 -20.52 16.03 -5.77
N ILE A 34 -19.94 16.00 -4.56
CA ILE A 34 -18.48 15.95 -4.37
C ILE A 34 -17.92 14.65 -4.98
N GLN A 35 -18.59 13.51 -4.81
CA GLN A 35 -18.15 12.26 -5.45
C GLN A 35 -18.11 12.39 -6.97
N GLN A 36 -19.15 12.98 -7.56
CA GLN A 36 -19.20 13.19 -9.01
C GLN A 36 -18.08 14.13 -9.47
N GLN A 37 -17.82 15.22 -8.73
CA GLN A 37 -16.71 16.12 -9.03
C GLN A 37 -15.36 15.41 -8.95
N LEU A 38 -15.14 14.57 -7.93
CA LEU A 38 -13.92 13.79 -7.77
C LEU A 38 -13.76 12.77 -8.89
N ASN A 39 -14.82 12.07 -9.28
CA ASN A 39 -14.79 11.12 -10.39
C ASN A 39 -14.53 11.83 -11.72
N ASN A 40 -15.11 13.02 -11.95
CA ASN A 40 -14.83 13.82 -13.15
C ASN A 40 -13.37 14.32 -13.18
N GLN A 41 -12.80 14.62 -12.01
CA GLN A 41 -11.45 15.18 -11.91
C GLN A 41 -10.35 14.11 -11.97
N PHE A 42 -10.55 12.96 -11.33
CA PHE A 42 -9.52 11.94 -11.16
C PHE A 42 -9.80 10.65 -11.95
N GLY A 43 -11.03 10.47 -12.44
CA GLY A 43 -11.50 9.22 -13.02
C GLY A 43 -12.04 8.25 -11.96
N GLU A 44 -12.93 7.36 -12.37
CA GLU A 44 -13.53 6.35 -11.49
C GLU A 44 -12.48 5.34 -10.98
N ASP A 45 -11.52 4.99 -11.82
CA ASP A 45 -10.49 3.99 -11.49
C ASP A 45 -9.49 4.48 -10.44
N PHE A 46 -9.35 5.80 -10.28
CA PHE A 46 -8.43 6.39 -9.31
C PHE A 46 -8.73 5.96 -7.88
N PHE A 47 -10.00 5.74 -7.52
CA PHE A 47 -10.37 5.30 -6.18
C PHE A 47 -10.60 3.80 -6.07
N LYS A 48 -10.71 3.08 -7.19
CA LYS A 48 -11.18 1.68 -7.21
C LYS A 48 -10.16 0.67 -7.70
N SER A 49 -9.29 1.02 -8.65
CA SER A 49 -8.33 0.06 -9.19
C SER A 49 -7.12 -0.06 -8.27
N PHE A 50 -6.99 -1.17 -7.55
CA PHE A 50 -5.78 -1.51 -6.77
C PHE A 50 -5.28 -2.93 -7.08
N ASN A 51 -5.89 -3.59 -8.06
CA ASN A 51 -5.65 -4.99 -8.39
C ASN A 51 -4.84 -5.20 -9.67
N ASP A 52 -4.49 -4.13 -10.38
CA ASP A 52 -3.75 -4.25 -11.62
C ASP A 52 -2.29 -4.62 -11.32
N GLU A 53 -1.99 -5.91 -11.52
CA GLU A 53 -0.67 -6.46 -11.80
C GLU A 53 0.23 -6.83 -10.61
N ILE A 54 -0.15 -7.89 -9.88
CA ILE A 54 0.83 -8.91 -9.45
C ILE A 54 0.24 -10.29 -9.79
N THR A 55 0.39 -10.69 -11.04
CA THR A 55 0.18 -12.09 -11.43
C THR A 55 1.23 -12.94 -10.73
N ASP A 56 0.78 -13.99 -10.02
CA ASP A 56 1.65 -14.98 -9.38
C ASP A 56 2.54 -15.62 -10.45
N VAL A 57 3.78 -15.14 -10.61
CA VAL A 57 4.80 -15.75 -11.47
C VAL A 57 5.36 -16.98 -10.75
N ASN A 58 4.53 -18.00 -10.57
CA ASN A 58 5.01 -19.36 -10.35
C ASN A 58 3.96 -20.38 -10.83
N SER A 59 3.84 -20.50 -12.14
CA SER A 59 3.27 -21.68 -12.81
C SER A 59 3.96 -21.78 -14.17
N GLY A 60 4.56 -22.94 -14.41
CA GLY A 60 5.57 -23.13 -15.45
C GLY A 60 5.08 -23.17 -16.89
N ALA A 61 6.06 -22.94 -17.77
CA ALA A 61 6.21 -23.41 -19.16
C ALA A 61 5.46 -22.68 -20.31
N SER A 62 6.29 -21.95 -21.08
CA SER A 62 6.42 -21.99 -22.56
C SER A 62 5.31 -21.43 -23.46
N ASN A 63 5.52 -20.26 -24.07
CA ASN A 63 6.10 -20.12 -25.43
C ASN A 63 5.88 -18.70 -26.01
N ASN A 64 6.98 -18.12 -26.52
CA ASN A 64 7.10 -17.24 -27.70
C ASN A 64 6.17 -16.02 -27.87
N GLU A 65 6.70 -14.79 -27.78
CA GLU A 65 7.23 -14.05 -28.94
C GLU A 65 7.74 -12.65 -28.52
N GLN A 66 9.02 -12.42 -28.83
CA GLN A 66 9.72 -11.16 -28.68
C GLN A 66 9.45 -10.29 -29.92
N LYS A 67 8.86 -9.11 -29.72
CA LYS A 67 8.89 -8.02 -30.71
C LYS A 67 9.42 -6.75 -30.06
N THR A 68 10.74 -6.59 -30.11
CA THR A 68 11.45 -5.38 -29.70
C THR A 68 11.77 -4.52 -30.93
N ASN A 69 11.04 -3.40 -31.09
CA ASN A 69 11.57 -2.17 -31.69
C ASN A 69 11.83 -1.25 -30.48
N GLY A 70 12.99 -0.69 -30.18
CA GLY A 70 14.06 -0.20 -31.04
C GLY A 70 14.23 1.28 -30.72
N MET A 71 15.20 1.64 -29.88
CA MET A 71 15.81 2.97 -29.92
C MET A 71 17.20 2.95 -29.25
N ASN A 72 18.22 2.99 -30.11
CA ASN A 72 19.59 3.32 -29.76
C ASN A 72 19.65 4.76 -29.28
N LEU A 73 20.46 5.06 -28.27
CA LEU A 73 21.19 6.33 -28.21
C LEU A 73 22.60 6.06 -27.65
N ALA A 74 23.58 6.43 -28.46
CA ALA A 74 25.02 6.31 -28.22
C ALA A 74 25.54 7.34 -27.21
N GLY A 75 26.65 7.01 -26.56
CA GLY A 75 27.45 7.93 -25.77
C GLY A 75 28.74 7.26 -25.28
N ASP A 76 29.84 7.53 -25.99
CA ASP A 76 31.22 7.08 -25.75
C ASP A 76 31.84 7.59 -24.42
N ALA A 77 32.43 6.63 -23.67
CA ALA A 77 33.76 6.56 -22.99
C ALA A 77 34.35 7.77 -22.16
N PRO A 78 35.44 7.61 -21.35
CA PRO A 78 36.24 6.41 -21.00
C PRO A 78 36.60 6.21 -19.49
N SER A 79 37.01 4.96 -19.19
CA SER A 79 38.11 4.48 -18.31
C SER A 79 38.41 5.04 -16.90
N SER A 80 38.40 4.16 -15.91
CA SER A 80 39.50 4.06 -14.90
C SER A 80 39.57 2.66 -14.26
N GLU A 81 40.76 2.33 -13.76
CA GLU A 81 41.40 1.01 -13.67
C GLU A 81 41.48 0.46 -12.22
N LEU A 82 41.89 -0.82 -12.10
CA LEU A 82 42.43 -1.54 -10.91
C LEU A 82 41.43 -1.98 -9.82
N ALA A 83 41.47 -3.16 -9.21
CA ALA A 83 42.30 -4.38 -9.22
C ALA A 83 41.40 -5.53 -8.68
N THR A 84 41.63 -6.83 -8.89
CA THR A 84 42.48 -7.68 -8.03
C THR A 84 42.41 -9.16 -8.49
N GLU A 85 43.61 -9.74 -8.60
CA GLU A 85 44.08 -11.13 -8.42
C GLU A 85 43.35 -12.39 -8.95
N LYS A 86 44.16 -13.15 -9.70
CA LYS A 86 44.12 -14.60 -9.93
C LYS A 86 44.08 -15.42 -8.64
N VAL A 87 43.29 -16.50 -8.63
CA VAL A 87 43.77 -17.85 -8.23
C VAL A 87 43.16 -18.91 -9.17
N GLN A 88 44.00 -19.88 -9.48
CA GLN A 88 43.88 -20.98 -10.42
C GLN A 88 43.23 -22.24 -9.78
N GLN A 89 42.56 -23.02 -10.65
CA GLN A 89 42.72 -24.48 -10.81
C GLN A 89 41.95 -25.44 -9.88
N GLY A 90 41.22 -26.37 -10.51
CA GLY A 90 40.78 -27.62 -9.85
C GLY A 90 39.59 -28.31 -10.51
N ASN A 91 39.77 -28.85 -11.72
CA ASN A 91 38.83 -29.77 -12.36
C ASN A 91 38.85 -31.11 -11.63
N ALA A 92 37.70 -31.59 -11.12
CA ALA A 92 37.50 -33.01 -10.81
C ALA A 92 36.05 -33.39 -11.10
N ILE A 93 35.86 -33.95 -12.29
CA ILE A 93 34.69 -34.72 -12.68
C ILE A 93 34.79 -36.06 -11.94
N SER A 94 33.76 -36.42 -11.19
CA SER A 94 33.51 -37.82 -10.81
C SER A 94 32.02 -38.09 -10.91
N ASN A 95 31.67 -38.76 -12.01
CA ASN A 95 30.40 -39.42 -12.19
C ASN A 95 30.38 -40.66 -11.31
N THR A 96 29.45 -40.70 -10.35
CA THR A 96 28.90 -41.96 -9.83
C THR A 96 27.38 -41.83 -9.87
N ALA A 97 26.76 -42.64 -10.71
CA ALA A 97 25.32 -42.79 -10.85
C ALA A 97 24.82 -43.95 -9.98
N ALA A 98 23.52 -43.87 -9.65
CA ALA A 98 22.68 -44.79 -8.88
C ALA A 98 22.92 -44.76 -7.36
N ASP A 99 21.92 -44.64 -6.50
CA ASP A 99 20.64 -45.35 -6.52
C ASP A 99 19.53 -44.57 -5.78
N GLY A 100 18.29 -44.87 -6.13
CA GLY A 100 17.10 -44.05 -5.97
C GLY A 100 16.59 -43.85 -4.55
N ASN A 101 15.99 -42.67 -4.35
CA ASN A 101 14.64 -42.58 -3.80
C ASN A 101 14.05 -41.20 -4.15
N GLN A 102 13.50 -41.05 -5.37
CA GLN A 102 12.57 -39.95 -5.62
C GLN A 102 11.23 -40.29 -4.95
N GLY A 103 11.22 -40.18 -3.62
CA GLY A 103 10.00 -39.76 -2.96
C GLY A 103 9.73 -38.35 -3.43
N VAL A 104 8.61 -38.14 -4.12
CA VAL A 104 8.04 -36.81 -4.30
C VAL A 104 7.72 -36.32 -2.89
N LEU A 105 8.70 -35.69 -2.24
CA LEU A 105 8.47 -34.85 -1.09
C LEU A 105 7.61 -33.72 -1.64
N ASP A 106 6.31 -33.80 -1.41
CA ASP A 106 5.45 -32.62 -1.44
C ASP A 106 6.22 -31.54 -0.68
N LYS A 107 6.66 -30.52 -1.43
CA LYS A 107 7.52 -29.48 -0.89
C LYS A 107 6.65 -28.69 0.08
N GLU A 108 6.71 -29.06 1.36
CA GLU A 108 5.95 -28.43 2.42
C GLU A 108 6.18 -26.92 2.35
N ILE A 109 5.10 -26.17 2.15
CA ILE A 109 5.15 -24.73 2.00
C ILE A 109 5.59 -24.15 3.35
N THR A 110 6.65 -23.34 3.35
CA THR A 110 7.13 -22.68 4.57
C THR A 110 6.39 -21.37 4.83
N LYS A 111 6.41 -20.91 6.10
CA LYS A 111 5.89 -19.59 6.49
C LYS A 111 6.50 -18.46 5.67
N GLU A 112 7.81 -18.49 5.45
CA GLU A 112 8.55 -17.49 4.67
C GLU A 112 8.11 -17.47 3.21
N GLN A 113 7.80 -18.63 2.61
CA GLN A 113 7.29 -18.69 1.24
C GLN A 113 5.93 -18.01 1.12
N VAL A 114 5.02 -18.24 2.08
CA VAL A 114 3.73 -17.53 2.13
C VAL A 114 3.95 -16.03 2.32
N ILE A 115 4.81 -15.62 3.26
CA ILE A 115 5.12 -14.19 3.46
C ILE A 115 5.64 -13.54 2.16
N ASN A 116 6.60 -14.18 1.50
CA ASN A 116 7.21 -13.67 0.27
C ASN A 116 6.21 -13.56 -0.89
N LYS A 117 5.15 -14.38 -0.90
CA LYS A 117 4.07 -14.31 -1.89
C LYS A 117 3.20 -13.06 -1.72
N TYR A 118 2.92 -12.65 -0.49
CA TYR A 118 2.01 -11.52 -0.20
C TYR A 118 2.73 -10.18 -0.01
N GLN A 119 4.01 -10.18 0.38
CA GLN A 119 4.77 -8.96 0.60
C GLN A 119 4.81 -8.01 -0.61
N PRO A 120 5.01 -8.48 -1.86
CA PRO A 120 4.92 -7.63 -3.04
C PRO A 120 3.54 -6.97 -3.19
N LYS A 121 2.45 -7.66 -2.85
CA LYS A 121 1.07 -7.16 -2.94
C LYS A 121 0.84 -6.01 -1.95
N PHE A 122 1.36 -6.12 -0.73
CA PHE A 122 1.32 -5.03 0.25
C PHE A 122 2.17 -3.84 -0.19
N ASN A 123 3.38 -4.08 -0.71
CA ASN A 123 4.26 -3.02 -1.19
C ASN A 123 3.64 -2.25 -2.36
N TYR A 124 3.06 -2.96 -3.32
CA TYR A 124 2.35 -2.36 -4.44
C TYR A 124 1.19 -1.50 -3.94
N LEU A 125 0.33 -2.05 -3.08
CA LEU A 125 -0.80 -1.32 -2.51
C LEU A 125 -0.36 -0.03 -1.80
N GLN A 126 0.71 -0.10 -1.00
CA GLN A 126 1.29 1.06 -0.33
C GLN A 126 1.76 2.11 -1.33
N ASN A 127 2.51 1.71 -2.36
CA ASN A 127 3.05 2.63 -3.36
C ASN A 127 1.94 3.33 -4.14
N VAL A 128 0.91 2.58 -4.57
CA VAL A 128 -0.26 3.14 -5.26
C VAL A 128 -1.02 4.10 -4.34
N ALA A 129 -1.26 3.72 -3.08
CA ALA A 129 -1.94 4.56 -2.11
C ALA A 129 -1.19 5.88 -1.87
N LEU A 130 0.14 5.82 -1.70
CA LEU A 130 0.97 7.01 -1.49
C LEU A 130 0.98 7.91 -2.73
N GLY A 131 1.14 7.36 -3.93
CA GLY A 131 1.11 8.14 -5.17
C GLY A 131 -0.24 8.83 -5.43
N ARG A 132 -1.34 8.15 -5.11
CA ARG A 132 -2.70 8.74 -5.18
C ARG A 132 -2.89 9.82 -4.13
N LEU A 133 -2.42 9.61 -2.91
CA LEU A 133 -2.49 10.61 -1.85
C LEU A 133 -1.69 11.88 -2.18
N ASP A 134 -0.49 11.74 -2.76
CA ASP A 134 0.31 12.87 -3.22
C ASP A 134 -0.36 13.62 -4.39
N THR A 135 -1.07 12.89 -5.26
CA THR A 135 -1.89 13.46 -6.33
C THR A 135 -3.04 14.30 -5.76
N LEU A 136 -3.79 13.77 -4.78
CA LEU A 136 -4.87 14.49 -4.10
C LEU A 136 -4.34 15.76 -3.42
N TYR A 137 -3.22 15.67 -2.71
CA TYR A 137 -2.60 16.83 -2.07
C TYR A 137 -2.19 17.90 -3.07
N SER A 138 -1.54 17.50 -4.17
CA SER A 138 -1.09 18.42 -5.23
C SER A 138 -2.27 19.11 -5.91
N ALA A 139 -3.36 18.38 -6.15
CA ALA A 139 -4.60 18.95 -6.70
C ALA A 139 -5.24 19.95 -5.73
N ALA A 140 -5.32 19.60 -4.43
CA ALA A 140 -5.85 20.50 -3.40
C ALA A 140 -5.07 21.81 -3.31
N ALA A 141 -3.74 21.73 -3.31
CA ALA A 141 -2.87 22.91 -3.27
C ALA A 141 -3.04 23.80 -4.51
N LYS A 142 -3.12 23.20 -5.70
CA LYS A 142 -3.35 23.94 -6.96
C LYS A 142 -4.71 24.64 -6.97
N GLU A 143 -5.77 23.93 -6.58
CA GLU A 143 -7.14 24.47 -6.56
C GLU A 143 -7.28 25.57 -5.51
N TYR A 144 -6.67 25.42 -4.33
CA TYR A 144 -6.58 26.48 -3.32
C TYR A 144 -5.97 27.76 -3.89
N GLU A 145 -4.81 27.65 -4.54
CA GLU A 145 -4.11 28.79 -5.11
C GLU A 145 -4.89 29.49 -6.22
N GLN A 146 -5.56 28.73 -7.08
CA GLN A 146 -6.41 29.25 -8.15
C GLN A 146 -7.61 30.03 -7.59
N LEU A 147 -8.35 29.42 -6.66
CA LEU A 147 -9.52 30.06 -6.03
C LEU A 147 -9.13 31.28 -5.20
N ARG A 148 -7.96 31.23 -4.53
CA ARG A 148 -7.41 32.38 -3.78
C ARG A 148 -7.14 33.56 -4.70
N LYS A 149 -6.47 33.33 -5.84
CA LYS A 149 -6.16 34.38 -6.83
C LYS A 149 -7.42 34.94 -7.48
N ALA A 150 -8.44 34.12 -7.69
CA ALA A 150 -9.73 34.53 -8.25
C ALA A 150 -10.65 35.23 -7.24
N GLY A 151 -10.33 35.21 -5.93
CA GLY A 151 -11.17 35.78 -4.88
C GLY A 151 -12.43 34.96 -4.57
N THR A 152 -12.53 33.72 -5.07
CA THR A 152 -13.69 32.83 -4.93
C THR A 152 -13.46 31.68 -3.94
N LEU A 153 -12.39 31.76 -3.14
CA LEU A 153 -12.00 30.71 -2.22
C LEU A 153 -13.03 30.48 -1.11
N ASN A 154 -13.70 29.33 -1.18
CA ASN A 154 -14.39 28.73 -0.04
C ASN A 154 -13.52 27.64 0.59
N ARG A 155 -12.83 27.99 1.68
CA ARG A 155 -11.91 27.06 2.38
C ARG A 155 -12.62 25.81 2.92
N SER A 156 -13.85 25.95 3.39
CA SER A 156 -14.61 24.84 3.96
C SER A 156 -15.02 23.84 2.88
N ALA A 157 -15.55 24.33 1.76
CA ALA A 157 -15.95 23.48 0.63
C ALA A 157 -14.75 22.75 0.03
N LEU A 158 -13.62 23.46 -0.14
CA LEU A 158 -12.38 22.84 -0.62
C LEU A 158 -11.85 21.77 0.34
N ALA A 159 -11.84 22.06 1.65
CA ALA A 159 -11.44 21.09 2.65
C ALA A 159 -12.35 19.85 2.64
N GLN A 160 -13.67 20.04 2.60
CA GLN A 160 -14.64 18.95 2.54
C GLN A 160 -14.40 18.06 1.31
N LYS A 161 -14.22 18.65 0.13
CA LYS A 161 -13.92 17.93 -1.11
C LYS A 161 -12.72 16.99 -0.97
N TYR A 162 -11.59 17.51 -0.49
CA TYR A 162 -10.35 16.72 -0.41
C TYR A 162 -10.27 15.80 0.82
N ILE A 163 -10.97 16.12 1.91
CA ILE A 163 -11.17 15.17 3.03
C ILE A 163 -12.00 13.97 2.57
N GLN A 164 -13.07 14.22 1.80
CA GLN A 164 -13.88 13.15 1.23
C GLN A 164 -13.06 12.30 0.26
N ALA A 165 -12.27 12.92 -0.63
CA ALA A 165 -11.37 12.20 -1.52
C ALA A 165 -10.36 11.31 -0.76
N GLY A 166 -9.74 11.86 0.29
CA GLY A 166 -8.81 11.10 1.14
C GLY A 166 -9.50 9.94 1.86
N THR A 167 -10.72 10.14 2.37
CA THR A 167 -11.51 9.10 3.05
C THR A 167 -11.92 7.99 2.08
N MET A 168 -12.34 8.34 0.87
CA MET A 168 -12.66 7.37 -0.19
C MET A 168 -11.43 6.55 -0.59
N LEU A 169 -10.28 7.22 -0.78
CA LEU A 169 -9.03 6.54 -1.08
C LEU A 169 -8.64 5.56 0.04
N GLU A 170 -8.67 6.03 1.30
CA GLU A 170 -8.32 5.21 2.46
C GLU A 170 -9.25 4.00 2.61
N ALA A 171 -10.56 4.17 2.44
CA ALA A 171 -11.51 3.06 2.57
C ALA A 171 -11.25 1.95 1.54
N ASN A 172 -10.91 2.31 0.30
CA ASN A 172 -10.59 1.31 -0.72
C ASN A 172 -9.24 0.63 -0.48
N VAL A 173 -8.23 1.37 0.00
CA VAL A 173 -6.95 0.80 0.43
C VAL A 173 -7.13 -0.14 1.62
N ASP A 174 -7.92 0.26 2.63
CA ASP A 174 -8.27 -0.57 3.79
C ASP A 174 -8.93 -1.88 3.31
N ASN A 175 -9.93 -1.80 2.44
CA ASN A 175 -10.59 -3.00 1.89
C ASN A 175 -9.60 -3.94 1.20
N GLN A 176 -8.72 -3.40 0.35
CA GLN A 176 -7.74 -4.20 -0.37
C GLN A 176 -6.68 -4.81 0.55
N PHE A 177 -6.21 -4.04 1.53
CA PHE A 177 -5.23 -4.49 2.52
C PHE A 177 -5.81 -5.65 3.34
N TYR A 178 -7.00 -5.47 3.90
CA TYR A 178 -7.64 -6.49 4.74
C TYR A 178 -8.03 -7.73 3.92
N SER A 179 -8.47 -7.57 2.67
CA SER A 179 -8.69 -8.70 1.76
C SER A 179 -7.41 -9.51 1.53
N THR A 180 -6.29 -8.83 1.23
CA THR A 180 -4.98 -9.45 1.01
C THR A 180 -4.45 -10.12 2.28
N LEU A 181 -4.62 -9.48 3.44
CA LEU A 181 -4.22 -10.03 4.74
C LEU A 181 -5.03 -11.28 5.11
N ASN A 182 -6.34 -11.27 4.84
CA ASN A 182 -7.20 -12.43 5.06
C ASN A 182 -6.82 -13.60 4.14
N ALA A 183 -6.46 -13.34 2.88
CA ALA A 183 -5.96 -14.36 1.97
C ALA A 183 -4.63 -14.96 2.47
N MET A 184 -3.69 -14.14 2.94
CA MET A 184 -2.46 -14.60 3.57
C MET A 184 -2.73 -15.46 4.80
N GLN A 185 -3.64 -15.02 5.68
CA GLN A 185 -4.02 -15.79 6.87
C GLN A 185 -4.63 -17.14 6.49
N ALA A 186 -5.53 -17.19 5.50
CA ALA A 186 -6.15 -18.41 5.04
C ALA A 186 -5.11 -19.40 4.49
N GLU A 187 -4.11 -18.92 3.74
CA GLU A 187 -3.02 -19.76 3.21
C GLU A 187 -2.11 -20.30 4.31
N LEU A 188 -1.78 -19.50 5.34
CA LEU A 188 -1.04 -19.99 6.51
C LEU A 188 -1.82 -21.09 7.25
N VAL A 189 -3.12 -20.88 7.50
CA VAL A 189 -3.98 -21.85 8.19
C VAL A 189 -4.10 -23.15 7.39
N ALA A 190 -4.28 -23.06 6.06
CA ALA A 190 -4.41 -24.22 5.19
C ALA A 190 -3.15 -25.10 5.14
N ASN A 191 -1.98 -24.51 5.42
CA ASN A 191 -0.69 -25.22 5.47
C ASN A 191 -0.22 -25.50 6.91
N ASN A 192 -1.10 -25.37 7.92
CA ASN A 192 -0.77 -25.59 9.33
C ASN A 192 0.38 -24.70 9.86
N LEU A 193 0.56 -23.51 9.28
CA LEU A 193 1.64 -22.57 9.61
C LEU A 193 1.20 -21.55 10.68
N PRO A 194 2.15 -21.01 11.48
CA PRO A 194 1.87 -19.95 12.46
C PRO A 194 1.34 -18.65 11.83
N THR A 195 0.34 -18.03 12.48
CA THR A 195 -0.32 -16.79 12.00
C THR A 195 0.09 -15.52 12.76
N ASP A 196 1.14 -15.57 13.58
CA ASP A 196 1.64 -14.43 14.37
C ASP A 196 1.97 -13.20 13.51
N VAL A 197 2.45 -13.42 12.29
CA VAL A 197 2.77 -12.38 11.32
C VAL A 197 1.56 -11.52 10.93
N ILE A 198 0.34 -12.07 10.99
CA ILE A 198 -0.89 -11.35 10.61
C ILE A 198 -1.15 -10.17 11.55
N ALA A 199 -0.99 -10.38 12.87
CA ALA A 199 -1.17 -9.33 13.86
C ALA A 199 -0.11 -8.23 13.71
N SER A 200 1.14 -8.61 13.46
CA SER A 200 2.24 -7.66 13.21
C SER A 200 1.98 -6.81 11.97
N ASN A 201 1.58 -7.43 10.85
CA ASN A 201 1.29 -6.72 9.60
C ASN A 201 0.13 -5.73 9.78
N LYS A 202 -0.94 -6.15 10.47
CA LYS A 202 -2.07 -5.25 10.79
C LYS A 202 -1.63 -4.05 11.64
N ALA A 203 -0.85 -4.29 12.69
CA ALA A 203 -0.37 -3.22 13.57
C ALA A 203 0.52 -2.23 12.81
N ALA A 204 1.46 -2.73 11.99
CA ALA A 204 2.31 -1.90 11.15
C ALA A 204 1.51 -1.03 10.17
N TYR A 205 0.48 -1.61 9.55
CA TYR A 205 -0.42 -0.90 8.64
C TYR A 205 -1.18 0.24 9.33
N GLU A 206 -1.86 -0.04 10.44
CA GLU A 206 -2.63 0.97 11.17
C GLU A 206 -1.73 2.08 11.74
N GLN A 207 -0.51 1.71 12.18
CA GLN A 207 0.48 2.70 12.62
C GLN A 207 0.94 3.58 11.46
N ALA A 208 1.23 3.02 10.29
CA ALA A 208 1.63 3.78 9.11
C ALA A 208 0.52 4.75 8.68
N LYS A 209 -0.74 4.31 8.68
CA LYS A 209 -1.93 5.11 8.39
C LYS A 209 -2.07 6.29 9.35
N SER A 210 -1.98 6.02 10.65
CA SER A 210 -2.04 7.03 11.72
C SER A 210 -0.92 8.06 11.58
N ASN A 211 0.32 7.62 11.38
CA ASN A 211 1.48 8.48 11.18
C ASN A 211 1.31 9.39 9.95
N LYS A 212 0.82 8.84 8.83
CA LYS A 212 0.61 9.61 7.61
C LYS A 212 -0.48 10.67 7.77
N ARG A 213 -1.60 10.35 8.42
CA ARG A 213 -2.65 11.32 8.76
C ARG A 213 -2.10 12.46 9.61
N ALA A 214 -1.33 12.15 10.65
CA ALA A 214 -0.69 13.15 11.50
C ALA A 214 0.27 14.06 10.71
N GLN A 215 1.07 13.48 9.81
CA GLN A 215 1.99 14.21 8.93
C GLN A 215 1.25 15.16 7.98
N LEU A 216 0.12 14.76 7.42
CA LEU A 216 -0.65 15.63 6.52
C LEU A 216 -1.34 16.77 7.27
N LEU A 217 -1.91 16.48 8.44
CA LEU A 217 -2.56 17.50 9.26
C LEU A 217 -1.57 18.56 9.78
N SER A 218 -0.31 18.19 10.05
CA SER A 218 0.69 19.16 10.46
C SER A 218 1.07 20.13 9.32
N LYS A 219 1.16 19.65 8.08
CA LYS A 219 1.44 20.48 6.90
C LYS A 219 0.35 21.52 6.59
N VAL A 220 -0.90 21.26 6.99
CA VAL A 220 -2.03 22.17 6.76
C VAL A 220 -2.11 23.28 7.81
N ARG A 221 -1.48 23.09 8.99
CA ARG A 221 -1.50 24.07 10.09
C ARG A 221 -0.39 25.13 10.02
N THR A 222 0.64 24.88 9.22
CA THR A 222 1.79 25.78 8.98
C THR A 222 1.59 26.63 7.75
#